data_AF-A0A7F8PXV2-F1
#
_entry.id   AF-A0A7F8PXV2-F1
#
_cell.length_a   1.000
_cell.length_b   1.000
_cell.length_c   1.000
_cell.angle_alpha   90.00
_cell.angle_beta   90.00
_cell.angle_gamma   90.00
#
_symmetry.space_group_name_H-M   'P 1'
#
loop_
_entity.id
_entity.type
_entity.pdbx_description
1 polymer ?
#
loop_
_entity_poly.entity_id
_entity_poly.type
_entity_poly.pdbx_seq_one_letter_code
_entity_poly.pdbx_strand_id
1 'polypeptide(L)'
;MLMSGFSNHLFFPRPEFISKFTKLKDQWQSATQRLRQRKSDIDGLVGHWRFFTTSAEDLLRFLTDASLLLSAVKSQDCYSLHQTRRLIRELKSKEIHFQRRQTTFELTLEAGEKLLNTANLETKELIDKKISQLRDNWKDTELHVGELIKQLQNNVETWDQCEKKIKELKSRLQVLKAQSRDPLPELHEDLHREKELIKELEKSLGNWTQNLKELHTMKTDLTQHILVEDVMVLEEQTEHLHRQWEDLCLRVAIRKQEIEDRLNSWIVFNEKNKELCAWLVQMENKVLQTADISIEEMIEKLQKDCIEEINLFSENKLQLREMGDQLMEASNETRAAEIEDKLHRVSDHWQHLFDVIGSR
;
A
#
# COMPACT_ATOMS: atom_id res chain seq x y z
N MET A 1 -61.85 123.59 -15.77
CA MET A 1 -62.86 123.19 -14.76
C MET A 1 -63.69 122.08 -15.38
N LEU A 2 -63.88 120.87 -14.85
CA LEU A 2 -63.51 120.13 -13.64
C LEU A 2 -63.63 118.65 -14.08
N MET A 3 -62.56 117.85 -14.07
CA MET A 3 -62.15 116.93 -12.99
C MET A 3 -63.23 115.92 -12.56
N SER A 4 -63.08 114.67 -12.99
CA SER A 4 -63.00 113.45 -12.16
C SER A 4 -62.82 112.27 -13.12
N GLY A 5 -61.96 111.29 -12.93
CA GLY A 5 -61.38 110.78 -11.70
C GLY A 5 -61.58 109.27 -11.71
N PHE A 6 -60.81 108.54 -12.52
CA PHE A 6 -60.69 107.08 -12.39
C PHE A 6 -59.23 106.72 -12.22
N SER A 7 -58.84 106.64 -10.94
CA SER A 7 -57.57 106.06 -10.52
C SER A 7 -57.50 104.61 -10.98
N ASN A 8 -56.51 104.32 -11.81
CA ASN A 8 -56.00 102.98 -12.02
C ASN A 8 -55.58 102.40 -10.67
N HIS A 9 -56.41 101.51 -10.12
CA HIS A 9 -56.01 100.63 -9.04
C HIS A 9 -54.96 99.65 -9.57
N LEU A 10 -53.69 100.00 -9.33
CA LEU A 10 -52.59 99.05 -9.29
C LEU A 10 -52.97 97.89 -8.36
N PHE A 11 -53.23 96.73 -8.95
CA PHE A 11 -53.52 95.49 -8.26
C PHE A 11 -52.22 94.97 -7.61
N PHE A 12 -51.81 95.57 -6.47
CA PHE A 12 -50.79 94.98 -5.62
C PHE A 12 -51.38 93.71 -4.96
N PRO A 13 -50.75 92.53 -5.09
CA PRO A 13 -51.26 91.33 -4.45
C PRO A 13 -51.18 91.49 -2.92
N ARG A 14 -52.27 91.17 -2.22
CA ARG A 14 -52.35 91.24 -0.75
C ARG A 14 -51.24 90.38 -0.11
N PRO A 15 -50.39 90.91 0.80
CA PRO A 15 -49.26 90.18 1.40
C PRO A 15 -49.64 88.84 2.06
N GLU A 16 -50.83 88.75 2.66
CA GLU A 16 -51.36 87.52 3.26
C GLU A 16 -51.66 86.43 2.21
N PHE A 17 -52.12 86.82 1.02
CA PHE A 17 -52.35 85.90 -0.08
C PHE A 17 -51.04 85.35 -0.61
N ILE A 18 -50.03 86.22 -0.77
CA ILE A 18 -48.67 85.82 -1.13
C ILE A 18 -48.13 84.84 -0.08
N SER A 19 -48.21 85.15 1.21
CA SER A 19 -47.73 84.27 2.30
C SER A 19 -48.41 82.89 2.30
N LYS A 20 -49.74 82.83 2.15
CA LYS A 20 -50.48 81.56 2.06
C LYS A 20 -50.11 80.76 0.81
N PHE A 21 -49.93 81.43 -0.33
CA PHE A 21 -49.52 80.81 -1.59
C PHE A 21 -48.09 80.24 -1.50
N THR A 22 -47.14 80.97 -0.88
CA THR A 22 -45.78 80.47 -0.64
C THR A 22 -45.79 79.23 0.26
N LYS A 23 -46.57 79.23 1.35
CA LYS A 23 -46.76 78.04 2.20
C LYS A 23 -47.31 76.84 1.43
N LEU A 24 -48.30 77.05 0.57
CA LEU A 24 -48.88 75.97 -0.24
C LEU A 24 -47.88 75.43 -1.26
N LYS A 25 -47.08 76.31 -1.89
CA LYS A 25 -46.00 75.95 -2.80
C LYS A 25 -44.93 75.12 -2.08
N ASP A 26 -44.51 75.53 -0.90
CA ASP A 26 -43.52 74.81 -0.10
C ASP A 26 -44.06 73.43 0.32
N GLN A 27 -45.32 73.37 0.77
CA GLN A 27 -46.00 72.10 1.10
C GLN A 27 -46.09 71.16 -0.11
N TRP A 28 -46.43 71.68 -1.29
CA TRP A 28 -46.49 70.92 -2.53
C TRP A 28 -45.11 70.42 -2.97
N GLN A 29 -44.07 71.27 -2.86
CA GLN A 29 -42.70 70.90 -3.17
C GLN A 29 -42.18 69.81 -2.22
N SER A 30 -42.42 69.93 -0.91
CA SER A 30 -42.08 68.90 0.07
C SER A 30 -42.87 67.60 -0.14
N ALA A 31 -44.14 67.66 -0.53
CA ALA A 31 -44.93 66.47 -0.88
C ALA A 31 -44.38 65.78 -2.14
N THR A 32 -43.99 66.56 -3.16
CA THR A 32 -43.38 66.05 -4.40
C THR A 32 -42.00 65.42 -4.14
N GLN A 33 -41.20 65.99 -3.24
CA GLN A 33 -39.92 65.41 -2.84
C GLN A 33 -40.13 64.09 -2.08
N ARG A 34 -41.08 64.03 -1.14
CA ARG A 34 -41.44 62.80 -0.43
C ARG A 34 -41.95 61.70 -1.38
N LEU A 35 -42.75 62.06 -2.38
CA LEU A 35 -43.20 61.13 -3.41
C LEU A 35 -42.04 60.60 -4.26
N ARG A 36 -41.09 61.46 -4.64
CA ARG A 36 -39.88 61.03 -5.36
C ARG A 36 -39.00 60.10 -4.52
N GLN A 37 -38.80 60.42 -3.24
CA GLN A 37 -38.05 59.54 -2.33
C GLN A 37 -38.73 58.19 -2.20
N ARG A 38 -40.04 58.17 -1.88
CA ARG A 38 -40.80 56.93 -1.75
C ARG A 38 -40.80 56.09 -3.03
N LYS A 39 -40.86 56.73 -4.21
CA LYS A 39 -40.70 56.04 -5.49
C LYS A 39 -39.32 55.40 -5.62
N SER A 40 -38.25 56.14 -5.31
CA SER A 40 -36.88 55.60 -5.32
C SER A 40 -36.71 54.43 -4.36
N ASP A 41 -37.31 54.51 -3.17
CA ASP A 41 -37.27 53.44 -2.17
C ASP A 41 -38.03 52.20 -2.68
N ILE A 42 -39.22 52.38 -3.26
CA ILE A 42 -40.01 51.30 -3.87
C ILE A 42 -39.26 50.65 -5.03
N ASP A 43 -38.68 51.45 -5.94
CA ASP A 43 -37.92 50.95 -7.08
C ASP A 43 -36.70 50.13 -6.61
N GLY A 44 -36.02 50.59 -5.55
CA GLY A 44 -34.95 49.85 -4.88
C GLY A 44 -35.42 48.53 -4.26
N LEU A 45 -36.56 48.51 -3.56
CA LEU A 45 -37.14 47.29 -2.99
C LEU A 45 -37.56 46.29 -4.05
N VAL A 46 -38.16 46.75 -5.15
CA VAL A 46 -38.50 45.90 -6.31
C VAL A 46 -37.23 45.30 -6.92
N GLY A 47 -36.14 46.07 -6.99
CA GLY A 47 -34.83 45.59 -7.42
C GLY A 47 -34.30 44.46 -6.52
N HIS A 48 -34.26 44.67 -5.20
CA HIS A 48 -33.84 43.65 -4.24
C HIS A 48 -34.72 42.40 -4.30
N TRP A 49 -36.05 42.57 -4.43
CA TRP A 49 -36.99 41.46 -4.53
C TRP A 49 -36.73 40.61 -5.77
N ARG A 50 -36.58 41.24 -6.94
CA ARG A 50 -36.27 40.54 -8.19
C ARG A 50 -34.94 39.80 -8.13
N PHE A 51 -33.91 40.45 -7.57
CA PHE A 51 -32.61 39.81 -7.40
C PHE A 51 -32.68 38.63 -6.44
N PHE A 52 -33.28 38.80 -5.26
CA PHE A 52 -33.42 37.74 -4.26
C PHE A 52 -34.17 36.53 -4.83
N THR A 53 -35.33 36.76 -5.46
CA THR A 53 -36.16 35.67 -6.01
C THR A 53 -35.44 34.89 -7.10
N THR A 54 -34.88 35.58 -8.08
CA THR A 54 -34.16 34.94 -9.21
C THR A 54 -32.92 34.19 -8.74
N SER A 55 -32.06 34.85 -7.95
CA SER A 55 -30.82 34.25 -7.46
C SER A 55 -31.08 33.09 -6.50
N ALA A 56 -32.09 33.19 -5.62
CA ALA A 56 -32.44 32.09 -4.73
C ALA A 56 -32.97 30.87 -5.48
N GLU A 57 -33.76 31.06 -6.54
CA GLU A 57 -34.23 29.95 -7.39
C GLU A 57 -33.08 29.27 -8.12
N ASP A 58 -32.15 30.04 -8.67
CA ASP A 58 -30.97 29.52 -9.34
C ASP A 58 -30.05 28.73 -8.39
N LEU A 59 -29.85 29.23 -7.17
CA LEU A 59 -29.06 28.55 -6.14
C LEU A 59 -29.76 27.28 -5.64
N LEU A 60 -31.06 27.33 -5.37
CA LEU A 60 -31.83 26.14 -4.95
C LEU A 60 -31.83 25.05 -6.01
N ARG A 61 -31.93 25.41 -7.30
CA ARG A 61 -31.80 24.46 -8.41
C ARG A 61 -30.43 23.80 -8.42
N PHE A 62 -29.35 24.57 -8.28
CA PHE A 62 -28.00 24.03 -8.19
C PHE A 62 -27.82 23.07 -6.99
N LEU A 63 -28.35 23.45 -5.82
CA LEU A 63 -28.31 22.62 -4.62
C LEU A 63 -29.11 21.32 -4.80
N THR A 64 -30.24 21.38 -5.47
CA THR A 64 -31.04 20.19 -5.81
C THR A 64 -30.26 19.24 -6.71
N ASP A 65 -29.63 19.75 -7.77
CA ASP A 65 -28.80 18.94 -8.68
C ASP A 65 -27.61 18.29 -7.94
N ALA A 66 -26.96 19.03 -7.03
CA ALA A 66 -25.87 18.49 -6.22
C ALA A 66 -26.38 17.43 -5.23
N SER A 67 -27.52 17.67 -4.58
CA SER A 67 -28.15 16.72 -3.64
C SER A 67 -28.58 15.42 -4.32
N LEU A 68 -29.08 15.49 -5.56
CA LEU A 68 -29.40 14.31 -6.36
C LEU A 68 -28.16 13.46 -6.65
N LEU A 69 -27.03 14.10 -6.99
CA LEU A 69 -25.77 13.40 -7.18
C LEU A 69 -25.25 12.77 -5.88
N LEU A 70 -25.31 13.48 -4.76
CA LEU A 70 -24.96 12.94 -3.44
C LEU A 70 -25.84 11.73 -3.08
N SER A 71 -27.14 11.81 -3.36
CA SER A 71 -28.09 10.72 -3.09
C SER A 71 -27.80 9.50 -3.96
N ALA A 72 -27.49 9.70 -5.25
CA ALA A 72 -27.09 8.63 -6.15
C ALA A 72 -25.81 7.94 -5.67
N VAL A 73 -24.81 8.72 -5.22
CA VAL A 73 -23.55 8.18 -4.69
C VAL A 73 -23.77 7.43 -3.36
N LYS A 74 -24.68 7.90 -2.51
CA LYS A 74 -25.01 7.22 -1.25
C LYS A 74 -25.87 5.97 -1.44
N SER A 75 -26.53 5.81 -2.59
CA SER A 75 -27.44 4.67 -2.84
C SER A 75 -26.73 3.39 -3.25
N GLN A 76 -25.46 3.48 -3.61
CA GLN A 76 -24.64 2.35 -4.04
C GLN A 76 -23.40 2.27 -3.13
N ASP A 77 -23.19 1.09 -2.54
CA ASP A 77 -22.15 0.87 -1.54
C ASP A 77 -20.74 0.72 -2.15
N CYS A 78 -20.65 0.20 -3.37
CA CYS A 78 -19.39 -0.11 -4.02
C CYS A 78 -19.33 0.38 -5.47
N TYR A 79 -18.16 0.88 -5.87
CA TYR A 79 -17.91 1.42 -7.20
C TYR A 79 -16.70 0.76 -7.83
N SER A 80 -16.67 0.63 -9.17
CA SER A 80 -15.41 0.30 -9.81
C SER A 80 -14.40 1.41 -9.58
N LEU A 81 -13.12 1.10 -9.58
CA LEU A 81 -12.05 2.10 -9.42
C LEU A 81 -12.16 3.21 -10.48
N HIS A 82 -12.58 2.85 -11.69
CA HIS A 82 -12.83 3.81 -12.77
C HIS A 82 -14.00 4.74 -12.43
N GLN A 83 -15.11 4.20 -11.90
CA GLN A 83 -16.25 4.98 -11.45
C GLN A 83 -15.87 5.89 -10.28
N THR A 84 -15.14 5.39 -9.27
CA THR A 84 -14.63 6.19 -8.14
C THR A 84 -13.83 7.40 -8.64
N ARG A 85 -12.87 7.20 -9.57
CA ARG A 85 -12.08 8.29 -10.16
C ARG A 85 -12.92 9.26 -11.01
N ARG A 86 -14.00 8.80 -11.62
CA ARG A 86 -14.95 9.67 -12.33
C ARG A 86 -15.78 10.50 -11.34
N LEU A 87 -16.33 9.88 -10.30
CA LEU A 87 -17.13 10.54 -9.26
C LEU A 87 -16.33 11.63 -8.54
N ILE A 88 -15.06 11.37 -8.22
CA ILE A 88 -14.16 12.40 -7.65
C ILE A 88 -14.08 13.64 -8.57
N ARG A 89 -13.97 13.45 -9.89
CA ARG A 89 -13.90 14.56 -10.84
C ARG A 89 -15.22 15.34 -10.91
N GLU A 90 -16.35 14.64 -10.93
CA GLU A 90 -17.68 15.25 -10.94
C GLU A 90 -17.95 16.04 -9.65
N LEU A 91 -17.64 15.48 -8.49
CA LEU A 91 -17.79 16.14 -7.19
C LEU A 91 -16.84 17.34 -7.05
N LYS A 92 -15.57 17.23 -7.46
CA LYS A 92 -14.65 18.38 -7.50
C LYS A 92 -15.15 19.50 -8.41
N SER A 93 -15.79 19.16 -9.52
CA SER A 93 -16.45 20.16 -10.35
C SER A 93 -17.56 20.88 -9.59
N LYS A 94 -18.36 20.16 -8.78
CA LYS A 94 -19.40 20.76 -7.93
C LYS A 94 -18.79 21.65 -6.84
N GLU A 95 -17.73 21.22 -6.17
CA GLU A 95 -16.97 22.02 -5.19
C GLU A 95 -16.49 23.36 -5.79
N ILE A 96 -15.95 23.34 -7.02
CA ILE A 96 -15.57 24.58 -7.73
C ILE A 96 -16.80 25.45 -8.01
N HIS A 97 -17.95 24.87 -8.32
CA HIS A 97 -19.20 25.64 -8.51
C HIS A 97 -19.70 26.27 -7.22
N PHE A 98 -19.56 25.61 -6.06
CA PHE A 98 -19.83 26.21 -4.74
C PHE A 98 -18.95 27.45 -4.55
N GLN A 99 -17.63 27.31 -4.73
CA GLN A 99 -16.67 28.42 -4.60
C GLN A 99 -17.01 29.60 -5.51
N ARG A 100 -17.37 29.35 -6.77
CA ARG A 100 -17.72 30.40 -7.74
C ARG A 100 -19.04 31.11 -7.42
N ARG A 101 -19.99 30.43 -6.78
CA ARG A 101 -21.31 30.96 -6.46
C ARG A 101 -21.39 31.53 -5.04
N GLN A 102 -20.34 31.40 -4.24
CA GLN A 102 -20.23 31.90 -2.87
C GLN A 102 -20.68 33.37 -2.74
N THR A 103 -20.12 34.25 -3.56
CA THR A 103 -20.48 35.69 -3.54
C THR A 103 -21.94 35.92 -3.91
N THR A 104 -22.48 35.19 -4.90
CA THR A 104 -23.90 35.29 -5.27
C THR A 104 -24.80 34.82 -4.14
N PHE A 105 -24.42 33.74 -3.46
CA PHE A 105 -25.12 33.24 -2.27
C PHE A 105 -25.15 34.31 -1.16
N GLU A 106 -24.01 34.87 -0.80
CA GLU A 106 -23.89 35.93 0.23
C GLU A 106 -24.74 37.17 -0.11
N LEU A 107 -24.63 37.67 -1.34
CA LEU A 107 -25.43 38.81 -1.81
C LEU A 107 -26.93 38.50 -1.82
N THR A 108 -27.32 37.25 -2.12
CA THR A 108 -28.72 36.81 -2.09
C THR A 108 -29.26 36.82 -0.66
N LEU A 109 -28.47 36.35 0.32
CA LEU A 109 -28.84 36.42 1.74
C LEU A 109 -28.99 37.87 2.19
N GLU A 110 -28.03 38.74 1.86
CA GLU A 110 -28.08 40.17 2.20
C GLU A 110 -29.31 40.88 1.60
N ALA A 111 -29.63 40.59 0.33
CA ALA A 111 -30.81 41.11 -0.33
C ALA A 111 -32.10 40.64 0.37
N GLY A 112 -32.15 39.38 0.79
CA GLY A 112 -33.25 38.82 1.59
C GLY A 112 -33.40 39.52 2.94
N GLU A 113 -32.30 39.73 3.68
CA GLU A 113 -32.29 40.43 4.97
C GLU A 113 -32.76 41.89 4.84
N LYS A 114 -32.36 42.60 3.78
CA LYS A 114 -32.86 43.96 3.49
C LYS A 114 -34.37 43.99 3.24
N LEU A 115 -34.92 42.98 2.58
CA LEU A 115 -36.36 42.86 2.33
C LEU A 115 -37.13 42.58 3.64
N LEU A 116 -36.56 41.79 4.56
CA LEU A 116 -37.14 41.56 5.88
C LEU A 116 -37.37 42.87 6.63
N ASN A 117 -36.46 43.85 6.55
CA ASN A 117 -36.61 45.12 7.26
C ASN A 117 -37.78 46.00 6.78
N THR A 118 -38.34 45.74 5.61
CA THR A 118 -39.33 46.61 4.95
C THR A 118 -40.67 45.94 4.63
N ALA A 119 -40.73 44.60 4.76
CA ALA A 119 -41.89 43.80 4.41
C ALA A 119 -42.97 43.72 5.52
N ASN A 120 -44.20 43.37 5.12
CA ASN A 120 -45.29 43.01 6.03
C ASN A 120 -45.02 41.64 6.69
N LEU A 121 -45.77 41.27 7.72
CA LEU A 121 -45.52 40.07 8.53
C LEU A 121 -45.52 38.77 7.71
N GLU A 122 -46.53 38.56 6.86
CA GLU A 122 -46.63 37.36 6.02
C GLU A 122 -45.45 37.23 5.04
N THR A 123 -45.06 38.34 4.41
CA THR A 123 -43.93 38.35 3.46
C THR A 123 -42.59 38.16 4.18
N LYS A 124 -42.47 38.64 5.42
CA LYS A 124 -41.29 38.40 6.27
C LYS A 124 -41.12 36.90 6.54
N GLU A 125 -42.17 36.21 6.98
CA GLU A 125 -42.11 34.77 7.26
C GLU A 125 -41.72 33.96 6.00
N LEU A 126 -42.24 34.35 4.83
CA LEU A 126 -41.94 33.68 3.57
C LEU A 126 -40.48 33.86 3.13
N ILE A 127 -39.94 35.08 3.24
CA ILE A 127 -38.53 35.38 2.95
C ILE A 127 -37.63 34.65 3.96
N ASP A 128 -37.95 34.73 5.24
CA ASP A 128 -37.14 34.15 6.32
C ASP A 128 -37.03 32.63 6.18
N LYS A 129 -38.15 31.96 5.86
CA LYS A 129 -38.17 30.53 5.53
C LYS A 129 -37.26 30.21 4.33
N LYS A 130 -37.33 31.00 3.26
CA LYS A 130 -36.53 30.77 2.04
C LYS A 130 -35.03 31.02 2.28
N ILE A 131 -34.69 32.05 3.05
CA ILE A 131 -33.31 32.33 3.51
C ILE A 131 -32.78 31.16 4.33
N SER A 132 -33.56 30.67 5.30
CA SER A 132 -33.18 29.57 6.18
C SER A 132 -32.95 28.29 5.37
N GLN A 133 -33.90 27.91 4.51
CA GLN A 133 -33.75 26.76 3.61
C GLN A 133 -32.52 26.86 2.72
N LEU A 134 -32.27 28.03 2.13
CA LEU A 134 -31.11 28.24 1.26
C LEU A 134 -29.80 28.11 2.05
N ARG A 135 -29.75 28.70 3.25
CA ARG A 135 -28.58 28.67 4.14
C ARG A 135 -28.25 27.25 4.60
N ASP A 136 -29.26 26.52 5.04
CA ASP A 136 -29.11 25.16 5.58
C ASP A 136 -28.72 24.19 4.47
N ASN A 137 -29.46 24.20 3.35
CA ASN A 137 -29.16 23.33 2.21
C ASN A 137 -27.78 23.62 1.62
N TRP A 138 -27.36 24.89 1.54
CA TRP A 138 -26.03 25.25 1.05
C TRP A 138 -24.94 24.62 1.91
N LYS A 139 -24.98 24.87 3.22
CA LYS A 139 -23.98 24.37 4.17
C LYS A 139 -23.95 22.84 4.20
N ASP A 140 -25.11 22.21 4.25
CA ASP A 140 -25.23 20.75 4.30
C ASP A 140 -24.68 20.09 3.02
N THR A 141 -25.08 20.60 1.85
CA THR A 141 -24.65 20.04 0.56
C THR A 141 -23.15 20.25 0.34
N GLU A 142 -22.62 21.44 0.66
CA GLU A 142 -21.20 21.76 0.52
C GLU A 142 -20.33 20.85 1.39
N LEU A 143 -20.73 20.66 2.66
CA LEU A 143 -20.06 19.77 3.60
C LEU A 143 -20.03 18.33 3.09
N HIS A 144 -21.19 17.79 2.68
CA HIS A 144 -21.30 16.42 2.18
C HIS A 144 -20.52 16.18 0.88
N VAL A 145 -20.46 17.18 -0.03
CA VAL A 145 -19.61 17.10 -1.22
C VAL A 145 -18.15 16.95 -0.82
N GLY A 146 -17.67 17.79 0.11
CA GLY A 146 -16.29 17.72 0.61
C GLY A 146 -15.95 16.39 1.28
N GLU A 147 -16.86 15.88 2.13
CA GLU A 147 -16.68 14.59 2.80
C GLU A 147 -16.61 13.41 1.83
N LEU A 148 -17.52 13.34 0.86
CA LEU A 148 -17.51 12.27 -0.16
C LEU A 148 -16.27 12.35 -1.05
N ILE A 149 -15.81 13.56 -1.43
CA ILE A 149 -14.55 13.72 -2.16
C ILE A 149 -13.40 13.10 -1.35
N LYS A 150 -13.30 13.44 -0.07
CA LYS A 150 -12.23 12.95 0.81
C LYS A 150 -12.29 11.42 0.97
N GLN A 151 -13.47 10.86 1.20
CA GLN A 151 -13.65 9.41 1.31
C GLN A 151 -13.23 8.68 0.02
N LEU A 152 -13.74 9.12 -1.14
CA LEU A 152 -13.39 8.49 -2.42
C LEU A 152 -11.89 8.64 -2.74
N GLN A 153 -11.28 9.77 -2.39
CA GLN A 153 -9.84 9.98 -2.55
C GLN A 153 -9.01 9.03 -1.68
N ASN A 154 -9.39 8.84 -0.42
CA ASN A 154 -8.73 7.88 0.46
C ASN A 154 -8.78 6.46 -0.14
N ASN A 155 -9.93 6.05 -0.68
CA ASN A 155 -10.07 4.73 -1.31
C ASN A 155 -9.12 4.57 -2.52
N VAL A 156 -9.00 5.60 -3.36
CA VAL A 156 -8.04 5.59 -4.49
C VAL A 156 -6.59 5.56 -3.99
N GLU A 157 -6.30 6.27 -2.90
CA GLU A 157 -4.96 6.27 -2.31
C GLU A 157 -4.59 4.90 -1.73
N THR A 158 -5.48 4.25 -0.98
CA THR A 158 -5.30 2.88 -0.47
C THR A 158 -5.09 1.89 -1.63
N TRP A 159 -5.84 2.04 -2.73
CA TRP A 159 -5.63 1.25 -3.95
C TRP A 159 -4.23 1.47 -4.53
N ASP A 160 -3.82 2.73 -4.70
CA ASP A 160 -2.51 3.06 -5.27
C ASP A 160 -1.36 2.56 -4.37
N GLN A 161 -1.55 2.55 -3.04
CA GLN A 161 -0.62 1.96 -2.08
C GLN A 161 -0.51 0.44 -2.25
N CYS A 162 -1.65 -0.26 -2.43
CA CYS A 162 -1.64 -1.69 -2.74
C CYS A 162 -0.85 -2.00 -4.01
N GLU A 163 -1.14 -1.29 -5.11
CA GLU A 163 -0.42 -1.48 -6.37
C GLU A 163 1.08 -1.21 -6.24
N LYS A 164 1.48 -0.15 -5.54
CA LYS A 164 2.89 0.18 -5.31
C LYS A 164 3.59 -0.95 -4.56
N LYS A 165 2.98 -1.46 -3.48
CA LYS A 165 3.53 -2.55 -2.68
C LYS A 165 3.62 -3.85 -3.49
N ILE A 166 2.61 -4.17 -4.30
CA ILE A 166 2.66 -5.33 -5.23
C ILE A 166 3.82 -5.19 -6.21
N LYS A 167 4.01 -4.01 -6.82
CA LYS A 167 5.12 -3.74 -7.76
C LYS A 167 6.49 -3.86 -7.08
N GLU A 168 6.63 -3.37 -5.84
CA GLU A 168 7.83 -3.49 -5.03
C GLU A 168 8.16 -4.95 -4.68
N LEU A 169 7.17 -5.72 -4.21
CA LEU A 169 7.36 -7.13 -3.90
C LEU A 169 7.74 -7.93 -5.15
N LYS A 170 7.13 -7.61 -6.29
CA LYS A 170 7.46 -8.21 -7.59
C LYS A 170 8.91 -7.95 -7.98
N SER A 171 9.37 -6.70 -7.91
CA SER A 171 10.76 -6.36 -8.26
C SER A 171 11.75 -7.01 -7.30
N ARG A 172 11.44 -7.04 -6.01
CA ARG A 172 12.25 -7.72 -5.00
C ARG A 172 12.37 -9.21 -5.26
N LEU A 173 11.26 -9.91 -5.54
CA LEU A 173 11.29 -11.33 -5.91
C LEU A 173 12.12 -11.57 -7.18
N GLN A 174 12.04 -10.69 -8.18
CA GLN A 174 12.86 -10.81 -9.39
C GLN A 174 14.36 -10.73 -9.08
N VAL A 175 14.78 -9.83 -8.19
CA VAL A 175 16.18 -9.71 -7.76
C VAL A 175 16.63 -10.97 -7.03
N LEU A 176 15.86 -11.45 -6.06
CA LEU A 176 16.19 -12.66 -5.29
C LEU A 176 16.21 -13.91 -6.18
N LYS A 177 15.31 -13.98 -7.17
CA LYS A 177 15.29 -15.06 -8.17
C LYS A 177 16.52 -15.02 -9.07
N ALA A 178 17.01 -13.84 -9.44
CA ALA A 178 18.25 -13.72 -10.22
C ALA A 178 19.46 -14.22 -9.44
N GLN A 179 19.52 -13.94 -8.13
CA GLN A 179 20.61 -14.39 -7.23
C GLN A 179 20.65 -15.91 -7.04
N SER A 180 19.56 -16.62 -7.29
CA SER A 180 19.45 -18.09 -7.13
C SER A 180 19.35 -18.84 -8.46
N ARG A 181 19.72 -18.18 -9.57
CA ARG A 181 19.60 -18.74 -10.92
C ARG A 181 20.79 -19.62 -11.30
N ASP A 182 21.99 -19.23 -10.90
CA ASP A 182 23.22 -19.91 -11.31
C ASP A 182 23.31 -21.29 -10.66
N PRO A 183 23.93 -22.30 -11.29
CA PRO A 183 24.15 -23.60 -10.67
C PRO A 183 25.00 -23.47 -9.40
N LEU A 184 24.95 -24.47 -8.52
CA LEU A 184 25.84 -24.48 -7.35
C LEU A 184 27.30 -24.61 -7.81
N PRO A 185 28.26 -23.98 -7.11
CA PRO A 185 29.67 -24.16 -7.40
C PRO A 185 30.09 -25.63 -7.35
N GLU A 186 30.96 -26.07 -8.25
CA GLU A 186 31.50 -27.45 -8.27
C GLU A 186 32.56 -27.66 -7.19
N LEU A 187 33.35 -26.63 -6.90
CA LEU A 187 34.45 -26.71 -5.93
C LEU A 187 33.95 -26.63 -4.49
N HIS A 188 34.41 -27.56 -3.64
CA HIS A 188 34.06 -27.61 -2.23
C HIS A 188 34.36 -26.30 -1.47
N GLU A 189 35.47 -25.62 -1.77
CA GLU A 189 35.84 -24.35 -1.11
C GLU A 189 34.83 -23.24 -1.34
N ASP A 190 34.17 -23.27 -2.50
CA ASP A 190 33.23 -22.24 -2.92
C ASP A 190 31.85 -22.44 -2.31
N LEU A 191 31.55 -23.66 -1.85
CA LEU A 191 30.30 -24.01 -1.17
C LEU A 191 30.10 -23.24 0.14
N HIS A 192 31.18 -22.91 0.85
CA HIS A 192 31.07 -22.09 2.06
C HIS A 192 30.61 -20.66 1.75
N ARG A 193 31.05 -20.09 0.63
CA ARG A 193 30.60 -18.76 0.19
C ARG A 193 29.14 -18.80 -0.23
N GLU A 194 28.75 -19.82 -0.99
CA GLU A 194 27.35 -20.04 -1.40
C GLU A 194 26.43 -20.28 -0.19
N LYS A 195 26.90 -20.98 0.86
CA LYS A 195 26.15 -21.19 2.11
C LYS A 195 25.78 -19.88 2.78
N GLU A 196 26.69 -18.90 2.80
CA GLU A 196 26.40 -17.58 3.36
C GLU A 196 25.44 -16.77 2.47
N LEU A 197 25.54 -16.88 1.15
CA LEU A 197 24.57 -16.28 0.22
C LEU A 197 23.16 -16.84 0.43
N ILE A 198 23.02 -18.16 0.59
CA ILE A 198 21.76 -18.83 0.88
C ILE A 198 21.14 -18.34 2.20
N LYS A 199 21.95 -18.16 3.26
CA LYS A 199 21.45 -17.60 4.53
C LYS A 199 20.89 -16.18 4.38
N GLU A 200 21.55 -15.33 3.59
CA GLU A 200 21.06 -13.96 3.36
C GLU A 200 19.79 -13.96 2.50
N LEU A 201 19.68 -14.88 1.53
CA LEU A 201 18.45 -15.12 0.77
C LEU A 201 17.29 -15.57 1.68
N GLU A 202 17.51 -16.56 2.56
CA GLU A 202 16.50 -17.03 3.53
C GLU A 202 16.00 -15.87 4.42
N LYS A 203 16.93 -15.07 4.95
CA LYS A 203 16.62 -13.90 5.76
C LYS A 203 15.80 -12.87 4.98
N SER A 204 16.17 -12.62 3.73
CA SER A 204 15.42 -11.73 2.85
C SER A 204 14.01 -12.25 2.56
N LEU A 205 13.82 -13.55 2.38
CA LEU A 205 12.50 -14.16 2.16
C LEU A 205 11.61 -14.15 3.41
N GLY A 206 12.20 -14.11 4.61
CA GLY A 206 11.47 -14.25 5.87
C GLY A 206 10.45 -13.16 6.21
N ASN A 207 10.58 -11.95 5.66
CA ASN A 207 9.64 -10.85 5.93
C ASN A 207 8.38 -10.88 5.02
N TRP A 208 8.21 -11.91 4.19
CA TRP A 208 7.12 -12.02 3.23
C TRP A 208 5.74 -12.06 3.88
N THR A 209 5.58 -12.85 4.96
CA THR A 209 4.30 -13.01 5.67
C THR A 209 3.77 -11.69 6.21
N GLN A 210 4.66 -10.80 6.67
CA GLN A 210 4.27 -9.46 7.13
C GLN A 210 3.77 -8.61 5.96
N ASN A 211 4.44 -8.66 4.81
CA ASN A 211 4.03 -7.94 3.61
C ASN A 211 2.67 -8.41 3.08
N LEU A 212 2.39 -9.72 3.12
CA LEU A 212 1.09 -10.28 2.75
C LEU A 212 -0.02 -9.83 3.72
N LYS A 213 0.25 -9.82 5.02
CA LYS A 213 -0.71 -9.32 6.02
C LYS A 213 -1.08 -7.87 5.75
N GLU A 214 -0.10 -7.01 5.48
CA GLU A 214 -0.35 -5.60 5.14
C GLU A 214 -1.17 -5.44 3.85
N LEU A 215 -0.84 -6.20 2.79
CA LEU A 215 -1.65 -6.22 1.57
C LEU A 215 -3.08 -6.67 1.83
N HIS A 216 -3.27 -7.72 2.64
CA HIS A 216 -4.59 -8.23 2.98
C HIS A 216 -5.43 -7.21 3.76
N THR A 217 -4.83 -6.52 4.73
CA THR A 217 -5.51 -5.45 5.49
C THR A 217 -5.97 -4.33 4.57
N MET A 218 -5.09 -3.83 3.69
CA MET A 218 -5.46 -2.76 2.74
C MET A 218 -6.54 -3.22 1.75
N LYS A 219 -6.52 -4.47 1.28
CA LYS A 219 -7.59 -4.99 0.42
C LYS A 219 -8.92 -5.14 1.14
N THR A 220 -8.89 -5.55 2.42
CA THR A 220 -10.10 -5.69 3.24
C THR A 220 -10.76 -4.32 3.51
N ASP A 221 -9.96 -3.26 3.59
CA ASP A 221 -10.47 -1.88 3.61
C ASP A 221 -11.15 -1.52 2.28
N LEU A 222 -10.54 -1.88 1.15
CA LEU A 222 -11.07 -1.61 -0.18
C LEU A 222 -12.37 -2.36 -0.51
N THR A 223 -12.59 -3.58 -0.01
CA THR A 223 -13.80 -4.37 -0.31
C THR A 223 -15.09 -3.72 0.17
N GLN A 224 -15.00 -2.77 1.10
CA GLN A 224 -16.18 -2.03 1.61
C GLN A 224 -16.66 -0.94 0.65
N HIS A 225 -15.83 -0.54 -0.31
CA HIS A 225 -16.07 0.66 -1.13
C HIS A 225 -15.78 0.46 -2.63
N ILE A 226 -15.00 -0.54 -2.98
CA ILE A 226 -14.64 -0.88 -4.36
C ILE A 226 -15.28 -2.22 -4.73
N LEU A 227 -15.74 -2.31 -5.99
CA LEU A 227 -16.33 -3.53 -6.53
C LEU A 227 -15.40 -4.74 -6.35
N VAL A 228 -16.02 -5.88 -6.05
CA VAL A 228 -15.31 -7.14 -5.79
C VAL A 228 -14.47 -7.54 -7.00
N GLU A 229 -14.96 -7.32 -8.22
CA GLU A 229 -14.24 -7.65 -9.46
C GLU A 229 -12.88 -6.95 -9.54
N ASP A 230 -12.81 -5.67 -9.16
CA ASP A 230 -11.56 -4.91 -9.17
C ASP A 230 -10.63 -5.41 -8.06
N VAL A 231 -11.16 -5.64 -6.85
CA VAL A 231 -10.35 -6.17 -5.73
C VAL A 231 -9.81 -7.57 -6.04
N MET A 232 -10.57 -8.40 -6.78
CA MET A 232 -10.13 -9.73 -7.23
C MET A 232 -8.90 -9.67 -8.14
N VAL A 233 -8.71 -8.60 -8.92
CA VAL A 233 -7.48 -8.41 -9.70
C VAL A 233 -6.26 -8.24 -8.77
N LEU A 234 -6.40 -7.46 -7.69
CA LEU A 234 -5.34 -7.33 -6.69
C LEU A 234 -5.10 -8.65 -5.94
N GLU A 235 -6.16 -9.44 -5.73
CA GLU A 235 -6.08 -10.76 -5.12
C GLU A 235 -5.27 -11.73 -5.98
N GLU A 236 -5.63 -11.87 -7.25
CA GLU A 236 -4.92 -12.73 -8.19
C GLU A 236 -3.44 -12.34 -8.33
N GLN A 237 -3.13 -11.03 -8.38
CA GLN A 237 -1.75 -10.55 -8.43
C GLN A 237 -0.96 -10.92 -7.17
N THR A 238 -1.56 -10.82 -5.99
CA THR A 238 -0.90 -11.15 -4.72
C THR A 238 -0.70 -12.64 -4.56
N GLU A 239 -1.70 -13.42 -4.94
CA GLU A 239 -1.64 -14.88 -4.95
C GLU A 239 -0.57 -15.38 -5.94
N HIS A 240 -0.46 -14.77 -7.13
CA HIS A 240 0.62 -15.06 -8.07
C HIS A 240 2.00 -14.76 -7.47
N LEU A 241 2.15 -13.61 -6.79
CA LEU A 241 3.39 -13.27 -6.08
C LEU A 241 3.69 -14.27 -4.95
N HIS A 242 2.67 -14.71 -4.23
CA HIS A 242 2.83 -15.70 -3.16
C HIS A 242 3.37 -17.01 -3.70
N ARG A 243 2.81 -17.53 -4.79
CA ARG A 243 3.32 -18.75 -5.47
C ARG A 243 4.76 -18.59 -5.96
N GLN A 244 5.11 -17.42 -6.50
CA GLN A 244 6.49 -17.14 -6.91
C GLN A 244 7.46 -17.13 -5.71
N TRP A 245 7.02 -16.61 -4.58
CA TRP A 245 7.79 -16.67 -3.33
C TRP A 245 7.92 -18.10 -2.81
N GLU A 246 6.86 -18.92 -2.85
CA GLU A 246 6.91 -20.33 -2.44
C GLU A 246 7.89 -21.15 -3.30
N ASP A 247 7.84 -21.00 -4.62
CA ASP A 247 8.79 -21.62 -5.56
C ASP A 247 10.24 -21.23 -5.22
N LEU A 248 10.47 -19.95 -4.91
CA LEU A 248 11.79 -19.46 -4.55
C LEU A 248 12.25 -20.00 -3.18
N CYS A 249 11.36 -20.06 -2.19
CA CYS A 249 11.64 -20.68 -0.90
C CYS A 249 12.02 -22.15 -1.05
N LEU A 250 11.27 -22.91 -1.85
CA LEU A 250 11.57 -24.32 -2.13
C LEU A 250 12.94 -24.46 -2.80
N ARG A 251 13.23 -23.65 -3.82
CA ARG A 251 14.53 -23.64 -4.50
C ARG A 251 15.68 -23.36 -3.53
N VAL A 252 15.54 -22.35 -2.67
CA VAL A 252 16.56 -22.00 -1.68
C VAL A 252 16.75 -23.13 -0.67
N ALA A 253 15.67 -23.78 -0.22
CA ALA A 253 15.74 -24.93 0.69
C ALA A 253 16.45 -26.13 0.05
N ILE A 254 16.17 -26.45 -1.21
CA ILE A 254 16.85 -27.53 -1.94
C ILE A 254 18.34 -27.22 -2.07
N ARG A 255 18.71 -26.01 -2.49
CA ARG A 255 20.12 -25.60 -2.60
C ARG A 255 20.84 -25.66 -1.26
N LYS A 256 20.17 -25.23 -0.18
CA LYS A 256 20.70 -25.32 1.18
C LYS A 256 21.02 -26.76 1.56
N GLN A 257 20.08 -27.67 1.32
CA GLN A 257 20.27 -29.10 1.59
C GLN A 257 21.43 -29.66 0.78
N GLU A 258 21.49 -29.36 -0.52
CA GLU A 258 22.55 -29.86 -1.40
C GLU A 258 23.94 -29.35 -0.98
N ILE A 259 24.05 -28.07 -0.58
CA ILE A 259 25.29 -27.52 -0.01
C ILE A 259 25.66 -28.23 1.29
N GLU A 260 24.69 -28.48 2.17
CA GLU A 260 24.92 -29.17 3.43
C GLU A 260 25.38 -30.62 3.22
N ASP A 261 24.74 -31.36 2.32
CA ASP A 261 25.11 -32.73 1.97
C ASP A 261 26.53 -32.80 1.39
N ARG A 262 26.87 -31.89 0.46
CA ARG A 262 28.21 -31.84 -0.15
C ARG A 262 29.30 -31.45 0.85
N LEU A 263 29.00 -30.54 1.78
CA LEU A 263 29.92 -30.20 2.86
C LEU A 263 30.08 -31.37 3.84
N ASN A 264 28.99 -32.09 4.13
CA ASN A 264 28.99 -33.25 5.02
C ASN A 264 29.78 -34.43 4.45
N SER A 265 29.79 -34.65 3.13
CA SER A 265 30.60 -35.70 2.50
C SER A 265 32.08 -35.62 2.89
N TRP A 266 32.63 -34.40 3.00
CA TRP A 266 34.00 -34.19 3.48
C TRP A 266 34.20 -34.60 4.95
N ILE A 267 33.22 -34.30 5.81
CA ILE A 267 33.27 -34.65 7.23
C ILE A 267 33.22 -36.17 7.39
N VAL A 268 32.30 -36.84 6.69
CA VAL A 268 32.15 -38.30 6.73
C VAL A 268 33.40 -38.99 6.19
N PHE A 269 33.99 -38.49 5.10
CA PHE A 269 35.26 -39.02 4.59
C PHE A 269 36.37 -38.97 5.64
N ASN A 270 36.55 -37.83 6.32
CA ASN A 270 37.59 -37.69 7.35
C ASN A 270 37.35 -38.59 8.55
N GLU A 271 36.10 -38.73 9.02
CA GLU A 271 35.82 -39.62 10.15
C GLU A 271 36.03 -41.08 9.77
N LYS A 272 35.54 -41.53 8.59
CA LYS A 272 35.81 -42.90 8.09
C LYS A 272 37.31 -43.17 7.93
N ASN A 273 38.07 -42.21 7.41
CA ASN A 273 39.53 -42.33 7.28
C ASN A 273 40.20 -42.51 8.65
N LYS A 274 39.75 -41.75 9.66
CA LYS A 274 40.26 -41.81 11.03
C LYS A 274 39.89 -43.11 11.73
N GLU A 275 38.65 -43.57 11.59
CA GLU A 275 38.17 -44.86 12.12
C GLU A 275 38.96 -46.03 11.53
N LEU A 276 39.18 -46.03 10.21
CA LEU A 276 39.95 -47.07 9.53
C LEU A 276 41.42 -47.05 9.96
N CYS A 277 42.05 -45.87 10.06
CA CYS A 277 43.41 -45.73 10.61
C CYS A 277 43.50 -46.27 12.05
N ALA A 278 42.54 -45.93 12.91
CA ALA A 278 42.52 -46.37 14.30
C ALA A 278 42.36 -47.90 14.40
N TRP A 279 41.48 -48.48 13.60
CA TRP A 279 41.31 -49.93 13.53
C TRP A 279 42.57 -50.63 13.02
N LEU A 280 43.23 -50.10 11.99
CA LEU A 280 44.48 -50.66 11.47
C LEU A 280 45.57 -50.74 12.56
N VAL A 281 45.76 -49.66 13.32
CA VAL A 281 46.68 -49.64 14.47
C VAL A 281 46.25 -50.66 15.53
N GLN A 282 44.95 -50.73 15.86
CA GLN A 282 44.45 -51.68 16.85
C GLN A 282 44.67 -53.13 16.41
N MET A 283 44.35 -53.45 15.17
CA MET A 283 44.44 -54.80 14.62
C MET A 283 45.89 -55.25 14.49
N GLU A 284 46.79 -54.36 14.05
CA GLU A 284 48.22 -54.63 14.05
C GLU A 284 48.74 -54.94 15.45
N ASN A 285 48.35 -54.16 16.47
CA ASN A 285 48.70 -54.45 17.86
C ASN A 285 48.09 -55.78 18.36
N LYS A 286 46.83 -56.09 18.02
CA LYS A 286 46.19 -57.37 18.33
C LYS A 286 46.99 -58.54 17.73
N VAL A 287 47.35 -58.46 16.44
CA VAL A 287 48.16 -59.47 15.74
C VAL A 287 49.54 -59.61 16.40
N LEU A 288 50.18 -58.50 16.76
CA LEU A 288 51.48 -58.52 17.44
C LEU A 288 51.42 -59.18 18.82
N GLN A 289 50.41 -58.86 19.63
CA GLN A 289 50.23 -59.33 21.02
C GLN A 289 49.76 -60.78 21.12
N THR A 290 49.14 -61.33 20.08
CA THR A 290 48.66 -62.73 20.08
C THR A 290 49.81 -63.75 19.93
N ALA A 291 51.07 -63.29 19.95
CA ALA A 291 52.26 -64.14 19.94
C ALA A 291 52.49 -64.96 21.23
N ASP A 292 51.83 -64.62 22.34
CA ASP A 292 52.12 -65.14 23.69
C ASP A 292 51.07 -66.12 24.26
N ILE A 293 50.11 -66.61 23.46
CA ILE A 293 48.97 -67.44 23.93
C ILE A 293 48.97 -68.84 23.28
N SER A 294 48.34 -69.83 23.93
CA SER A 294 48.31 -71.22 23.44
C SER A 294 47.62 -71.35 22.08
N ILE A 295 48.13 -72.26 21.23
CA ILE A 295 47.72 -72.43 19.83
C ILE A 295 46.22 -72.72 19.71
N GLU A 296 45.64 -73.49 20.63
CA GLU A 296 44.22 -73.84 20.62
C GLU A 296 43.28 -72.68 21.00
N GLU A 297 43.59 -71.88 22.03
CA GLU A 297 42.79 -70.68 22.38
C GLU A 297 42.91 -69.57 21.33
N MET A 298 44.06 -69.51 20.65
CA MET A 298 44.37 -68.54 19.61
C MET A 298 43.54 -68.78 18.33
N ILE A 299 43.40 -70.03 17.89
CA ILE A 299 42.66 -70.38 16.67
C ILE A 299 41.16 -70.10 16.83
N GLU A 300 40.58 -70.41 17.98
CA GLU A 300 39.13 -70.31 18.21
C GLU A 300 38.66 -68.85 18.44
N LYS A 301 39.48 -68.00 19.05
CA LYS A 301 39.19 -66.55 19.22
C LYS A 301 39.50 -65.71 17.99
N LEU A 302 40.59 -65.98 17.26
CA LEU A 302 41.00 -65.16 16.10
C LEU A 302 40.19 -65.47 14.84
N GLN A 303 39.85 -66.74 14.57
CA GLN A 303 39.28 -67.07 13.25
C GLN A 303 37.88 -66.50 13.04
N LYS A 304 37.06 -66.36 14.08
CA LYS A 304 35.69 -65.87 13.90
C LYS A 304 35.60 -64.35 13.98
N ASP A 305 36.09 -63.76 15.07
CA ASP A 305 35.97 -62.32 15.33
C ASP A 305 36.89 -61.50 14.41
N CYS A 306 38.11 -61.97 14.09
CA CYS A 306 38.99 -61.22 13.19
C CYS A 306 38.57 -61.30 11.72
N ILE A 307 37.98 -62.40 11.26
CA ILE A 307 37.52 -62.51 9.87
C ILE A 307 36.30 -61.59 9.65
N GLU A 308 35.36 -61.55 10.59
CA GLU A 308 34.21 -60.62 10.52
C GLU A 308 34.67 -59.15 10.61
N GLU A 309 35.60 -58.80 11.51
CA GLU A 309 36.19 -57.46 11.57
C GLU A 309 36.95 -57.09 10.28
N ILE A 310 37.79 -57.98 9.75
CA ILE A 310 38.55 -57.74 8.51
C ILE A 310 37.60 -57.53 7.33
N ASN A 311 36.53 -58.32 7.22
CA ASN A 311 35.55 -58.18 6.15
C ASN A 311 34.82 -56.83 6.23
N LEU A 312 34.32 -56.45 7.42
CA LEU A 312 33.66 -55.17 7.64
C LEU A 312 34.57 -53.99 7.28
N PHE A 313 35.84 -54.02 7.73
CA PHE A 313 36.77 -52.93 7.45
C PHE A 313 37.31 -52.94 6.01
N SER A 314 37.27 -54.08 5.32
CA SER A 314 37.57 -54.15 3.89
C SER A 314 36.50 -53.44 3.05
N GLU A 315 35.23 -53.58 3.42
CA GLU A 315 34.11 -52.85 2.82
C GLU A 315 34.21 -51.35 3.13
N ASN A 316 34.54 -50.98 4.37
CA ASN A 316 34.80 -49.59 4.75
C ASN A 316 35.95 -48.97 3.95
N LYS A 317 37.04 -49.71 3.69
CA LYS A 317 38.15 -49.26 2.85
C LYS A 317 37.72 -48.98 1.42
N LEU A 318 36.88 -49.85 0.83
CA LEU A 318 36.33 -49.62 -0.51
C LEU A 318 35.46 -48.36 -0.56
N GLN A 319 34.53 -48.22 0.38
CA GLN A 319 33.68 -47.03 0.48
C GLN A 319 34.50 -45.75 0.70
N LEU A 320 35.56 -45.81 1.51
CA LEU A 320 36.44 -44.66 1.74
C LEU A 320 37.14 -44.23 0.43
N ARG A 321 37.58 -45.18 -0.39
CA ARG A 321 38.19 -44.92 -1.69
C ARG A 321 37.20 -44.27 -2.65
N GLU A 322 36.01 -44.84 -2.80
CA GLU A 322 34.96 -44.28 -3.67
C GLU A 322 34.57 -42.86 -3.27
N MET A 323 34.43 -42.61 -1.96
CA MET A 323 34.18 -41.26 -1.43
C MET A 323 35.35 -40.31 -1.72
N GLY A 324 36.58 -40.78 -1.57
CA GLY A 324 37.77 -39.98 -1.84
C GLY A 324 37.88 -39.59 -3.31
N ASP A 325 37.62 -40.52 -4.23
CA ASP A 325 37.63 -40.27 -5.68
C ASP A 325 36.61 -39.17 -6.06
N GLN A 326 35.38 -39.26 -5.55
CA GLN A 326 34.34 -38.23 -5.77
C GLN A 326 34.72 -36.87 -5.17
N LEU A 327 35.35 -36.86 -4.00
CA LEU A 327 35.78 -35.62 -3.35
C LEU A 327 36.97 -34.97 -4.08
N MET A 328 37.87 -35.75 -4.66
CA MET A 328 38.99 -35.23 -5.46
C MET A 328 38.48 -34.52 -6.72
N GLU A 329 37.50 -35.11 -7.42
CA GLU A 329 36.86 -34.48 -8.59
C GLU A 329 36.17 -33.15 -8.24
N ALA A 330 35.61 -33.05 -7.04
CA ALA A 330 34.91 -31.85 -6.55
C ALA A 330 35.81 -30.87 -5.76
N SER A 331 37.14 -31.03 -5.80
CA SER A 331 38.09 -30.25 -5.01
C SER A 331 39.12 -29.51 -5.87
N ASN A 332 39.79 -28.52 -5.27
CA ASN A 332 40.96 -27.90 -5.88
C ASN A 332 42.19 -28.84 -5.78
N GLU A 333 43.25 -28.52 -6.53
CA GLU A 333 44.46 -29.36 -6.60
C GLU A 333 45.08 -29.64 -5.23
N THR A 334 45.16 -28.65 -4.35
CA THR A 334 45.76 -28.82 -3.01
C THR A 334 44.96 -29.80 -2.15
N ARG A 335 43.64 -29.69 -2.14
CA ARG A 335 42.77 -30.56 -1.35
C ARG A 335 42.63 -31.93 -1.98
N ALA A 336 42.64 -32.03 -3.31
CA ALA A 336 42.71 -33.30 -4.02
C ALA A 336 43.98 -34.08 -3.63
N ALA A 337 45.13 -33.42 -3.60
CA ALA A 337 46.38 -34.02 -3.13
C ALA A 337 46.33 -34.45 -1.65
N GLU A 338 45.64 -33.70 -0.79
CA GLU A 338 45.44 -34.09 0.62
C GLU A 338 44.60 -35.37 0.75
N ILE A 339 43.54 -35.52 -0.07
CA ILE A 339 42.72 -36.73 -0.10
C ILE A 339 43.54 -37.91 -0.59
N GLU A 340 44.29 -37.71 -1.68
CA GLU A 340 45.13 -38.73 -2.28
C GLU A 340 46.18 -39.26 -1.29
N ASP A 341 46.86 -38.37 -0.55
CA ASP A 341 47.80 -38.75 0.51
C ASP A 341 47.13 -39.59 1.61
N LYS A 342 45.95 -39.18 2.08
CA LYS A 342 45.20 -39.95 3.10
C LYS A 342 44.83 -41.35 2.61
N LEU A 343 44.35 -41.47 1.37
CA LEU A 343 44.02 -42.76 0.77
C LEU A 343 45.27 -43.65 0.61
N HIS A 344 46.39 -43.06 0.15
CA HIS A 344 47.65 -43.78 0.02
C HIS A 344 48.14 -44.33 1.36
N ARG A 345 48.14 -43.50 2.42
CA ARG A 345 48.57 -43.92 3.76
C ARG A 345 47.73 -45.07 4.32
N VAL A 346 46.42 -45.03 4.14
CA VAL A 346 45.53 -46.14 4.53
C VAL A 346 45.85 -47.39 3.72
N SER A 347 46.08 -47.26 2.41
CA SER A 347 46.40 -48.39 1.55
C SER A 347 47.70 -49.07 1.94
N ASP A 348 48.74 -48.28 2.23
CA ASP A 348 50.07 -48.77 2.62
C ASP A 348 50.03 -49.47 3.98
N HIS A 349 49.35 -48.88 4.98
CA HIS A 349 49.20 -49.50 6.30
C HIS A 349 48.37 -50.78 6.23
N TRP A 350 47.32 -50.80 5.40
CA TRP A 350 46.55 -52.01 5.16
C TRP A 350 47.41 -53.13 4.53
N GLN A 351 48.24 -52.82 3.54
CA GLN A 351 49.14 -53.80 2.95
C GLN A 351 50.13 -54.34 3.99
N HIS A 352 50.72 -53.45 4.79
CA HIS A 352 51.62 -53.82 5.88
C HIS A 352 50.95 -54.78 6.89
N LEU A 353 49.71 -54.52 7.29
CA LEU A 353 48.97 -55.42 8.19
C LEU A 353 48.84 -56.83 7.60
N PHE A 354 48.51 -56.94 6.31
CA PHE A 354 48.42 -58.24 5.63
C PHE A 354 49.78 -58.94 5.51
N ASP A 355 50.86 -58.19 5.27
CA ASP A 355 52.22 -58.73 5.23
C ASP A 355 52.65 -59.25 6.64
N VAL A 356 52.30 -58.54 7.71
CA VAL A 356 52.53 -58.97 9.11
C VAL A 356 51.72 -60.21 9.46
N ILE A 357 50.48 -60.32 8.98
CA ILE A 357 49.65 -61.52 9.17
C ILE A 357 50.22 -62.71 8.36
N GLY A 358 50.62 -62.49 7.10
CA GLY A 358 51.10 -63.56 6.20
C GLY A 358 52.53 -64.03 6.46
N SER A 359 53.33 -63.25 7.20
CA SER A 359 54.68 -63.63 7.66
C SER A 359 54.69 -64.41 8.98
N ARG A 360 53.52 -64.59 9.60
CA ARG A 360 53.27 -65.46 10.75
C ARG A 360 52.63 -66.76 10.29
#